data_AF-A0A962JSB7-F1
#
_entry.id   AF-A0A962JSB7-F1
#
_cell.length_a   1.000
_cell.length_b   1.000
_cell.length_c   1.000
_cell.angle_alpha   90.00
_cell.angle_beta   90.00
_cell.angle_gamma   90.00
#
_symmetry.space_group_name_H-M   'P 1'
#
loop_
_entity.id
_entity.type
_entity.pdbx_description
1 polymer ?
#
loop_
_entity_poly.entity_id
_entity_poly.type
_entity_poly.pdbx_seq_one_letter_code
_entity_poly.pdbx_strand_id
1 'polypeptide(L)'
;MSFKNLFIAHKRTVQEKEWLDEEIAEQEARFQGIEQEMKNLAPQRVKWYQEFLDRISTIGFNVDGDDKRVIKREDLPVKPKGREDKVVWKYGIDGE
;
A
#
# COMPACT_ATOMS: atom_id res chain seq x y z
N MET A 1 31.76 18.96 -5.03
CA MET A 1 30.94 19.47 -3.92
C MET A 1 31.10 18.51 -2.75
N SER A 2 31.78 18.91 -1.68
CA SER A 2 31.96 18.06 -0.49
C SER A 2 30.80 18.31 0.48
N PHE A 3 29.92 17.32 0.67
CA PHE A 3 28.95 17.37 1.75
C PHE A 3 29.70 17.34 3.08
N LYS A 4 29.50 18.36 3.93
CA LYS A 4 30.01 18.32 5.30
C LYS A 4 29.18 17.30 6.06
N ASN A 5 29.83 16.27 6.59
CA ASN A 5 29.17 15.28 7.43
C ASN A 5 28.77 15.94 8.76
N LEU A 6 27.47 16.23 8.94
CA LEU A 6 26.89 16.87 10.12
C LEU A 6 26.47 15.84 11.19
N PHE A 7 26.97 14.61 11.11
CA PHE A 7 26.65 13.59 12.10
C PHE A 7 27.20 13.97 13.48
N ILE A 8 26.30 14.12 14.45
CA ILE A 8 26.65 14.32 15.85
C ILE A 8 26.50 12.97 16.55
N ALA A 9 27.60 12.41 17.01
CA ALA A 9 27.59 11.17 17.77
C ALA A 9 26.83 11.39 19.09
N HIS A 10 25.68 10.75 19.23
CA HIS A 10 24.89 10.76 20.45
C HIS A 10 24.87 9.35 21.05
N LYS A 11 25.33 9.23 22.30
CA LYS A 11 25.33 7.96 23.02
C LYS A 11 24.05 7.87 23.84
N ARG A 12 23.16 6.97 23.44
CA ARG A 12 21.97 6.63 24.23
C ARG A 12 22.36 6.07 25.58
N THR A 13 21.68 6.53 26.62
CA THR A 13 21.66 5.95 27.95
C THR A 13 21.09 4.53 27.92
N VAL A 14 21.23 3.80 29.03
CA VAL A 14 20.69 2.43 29.13
C VAL A 14 19.16 2.45 29.06
N GLN A 15 18.51 3.37 29.78
CA GLN A 15 17.06 3.54 29.79
C GLN A 15 16.49 3.86 28.39
N GLU A 16 17.16 4.73 27.63
CA GLU A 16 16.72 5.06 26.27
C GLU A 16 16.85 3.89 25.30
N LYS A 17 17.79 2.96 25.54
CA LYS A 17 17.91 1.74 24.73
C LYS A 17 16.81 0.75 25.09
N GLU A 18 16.58 0.53 26.39
CA GLU A 18 15.51 -0.36 26.87
C GLU A 18 14.14 0.09 26.35
N TRP A 19 13.83 1.39 26.49
CA TRP A 19 12.60 1.96 25.93
C TRP A 19 12.49 1.77 24.42
N LEU A 20 13.59 1.98 23.68
CA LEU A 20 13.57 1.80 22.23
C LEU A 20 13.33 0.34 21.83
N ASP A 21 13.96 -0.60 22.53
CA ASP A 21 13.81 -2.03 22.27
C ASP A 21 12.36 -2.48 22.55
N GLU A 22 11.73 -1.95 23.61
CA GLU A 22 10.30 -2.15 23.90
C GLU A 22 9.41 -1.59 22.77
N GLU A 23 9.62 -0.34 22.36
CA GLU A 23 8.84 0.29 21.28
C GLU A 23 8.98 -0.45 19.95
N ILE A 24 10.19 -0.92 19.61
CA ILE A 24 10.42 -1.72 18.41
C ILE A 24 9.61 -3.02 18.48
N ALA A 25 9.66 -3.73 19.60
CA ALA A 25 8.93 -4.97 19.78
C ALA A 25 7.41 -4.76 19.68
N GLU A 26 6.88 -3.69 20.29
CA GLU A 26 5.47 -3.34 20.21
C GLU A 26 5.03 -3.00 18.77
N GLN A 27 5.85 -2.25 18.05
CA GLN A 27 5.57 -1.89 16.64
C GLN A 27 5.63 -3.10 15.72
N GLU A 28 6.60 -4.00 15.91
CA GLU A 28 6.68 -5.24 15.15
C GLU A 28 5.46 -6.12 15.38
N ALA A 29 5.01 -6.27 16.64
CA ALA A 29 3.81 -7.02 16.97
C ALA A 29 2.56 -6.41 16.32
N ARG A 30 2.41 -5.08 16.37
CA ARG A 30 1.31 -4.36 15.74
C ARG A 30 1.33 -4.51 14.22
N PHE A 31 2.51 -4.38 13.61
CA PHE A 31 2.69 -4.55 12.18
C PHE A 31 2.26 -5.95 11.72
N GLN A 32 2.71 -7.01 12.41
CA GLN A 32 2.36 -8.38 12.10
C GLN A 32 0.84 -8.61 12.17
N GLY A 33 0.18 -8.05 13.20
CA GLY A 33 -1.28 -8.11 13.33
C GLY A 33 -2.00 -7.47 12.14
N ILE A 34 -1.62 -6.23 11.80
CA ILE A 34 -2.20 -5.50 10.66
C ILE A 34 -1.95 -6.24 9.35
N GLU A 35 -0.74 -6.76 9.13
CA GLU A 35 -0.40 -7.50 7.91
C GLU A 35 -1.29 -8.74 7.75
N GLN A 36 -1.53 -9.47 8.84
CA GLN A 36 -2.40 -10.64 8.83
C GLN A 36 -3.85 -10.26 8.55
N GLU A 37 -4.38 -9.21 9.18
CA GLU A 37 -5.72 -8.69 8.90
C GLU A 37 -5.88 -8.26 7.43
N MET A 38 -4.88 -7.56 6.89
CA MET A 38 -4.83 -7.18 5.48
C MET A 38 -4.80 -8.38 4.54
N LYS A 39 -4.08 -9.46 4.89
CA LYS A 39 -4.09 -10.73 4.14
C LYS A 39 -5.46 -11.38 4.20
N ASN A 40 -6.10 -11.40 5.36
CA ASN A 40 -7.44 -11.97 5.55
C ASN A 40 -8.52 -11.23 4.74
N LEU A 41 -8.33 -9.95 4.44
CA LEU A 41 -9.21 -9.16 3.57
C LEU A 41 -9.06 -9.49 2.07
N ALA A 42 -8.10 -10.32 1.65
CA ALA A 42 -7.87 -10.62 0.24
C ALA A 42 -9.12 -11.13 -0.52
N PRO A 43 -9.95 -12.05 0.02
CA PRO A 43 -11.17 -12.47 -0.65
C PRO A 43 -12.19 -11.35 -0.79
N GLN A 44 -12.25 -10.44 0.19
CA GLN A 44 -13.16 -9.30 0.16
C GLN A 44 -12.71 -8.25 -0.86
N ARG A 45 -11.39 -8.00 -0.99
CA ARG A 45 -10.83 -7.12 -2.02
C ARG A 45 -11.21 -7.56 -3.44
N VAL A 46 -11.18 -8.87 -3.70
CA VAL A 46 -11.58 -9.41 -5.01
C VAL A 46 -13.03 -9.03 -5.34
N LYS A 47 -13.94 -9.12 -4.36
CA LYS A 47 -15.33 -8.71 -4.54
C LYS A 47 -15.45 -7.22 -4.80
N TRP A 48 -14.77 -6.38 -4.03
CA TRP A 48 -14.79 -4.92 -4.25
C TRP A 48 -14.28 -4.52 -5.63
N TYR A 49 -13.23 -5.17 -6.14
CA TYR A 49 -12.78 -4.93 -7.51
C TYR A 49 -13.83 -5.32 -8.54
N GLN A 50 -14.47 -6.48 -8.38
CA GLN A 50 -15.54 -6.90 -9.29
C GLN A 50 -16.74 -5.94 -9.26
N GLU A 51 -17.19 -5.55 -8.08
CA GLU A 51 -18.29 -4.60 -7.89
C GLU A 51 -17.97 -3.23 -8.51
N PHE A 52 -16.75 -2.74 -8.31
CA PHE A 52 -16.30 -1.48 -8.90
C PHE A 52 -16.26 -1.55 -10.43
N LEU A 53 -15.64 -2.60 -10.99
CA LEU A 53 -15.53 -2.80 -12.44
C LEU A 53 -16.90 -2.99 -13.09
N ASP A 54 -17.82 -3.70 -12.43
CA ASP A 54 -19.19 -3.83 -12.92
C ASP A 54 -19.90 -2.47 -12.92
N ARG A 55 -19.76 -1.68 -11.84
CA ARG A 55 -20.39 -0.36 -11.72
C ARG A 55 -19.93 0.62 -12.80
N ILE A 56 -18.63 0.70 -13.07
CA ILE A 56 -18.11 1.61 -14.12
C ILE A 56 -18.47 1.14 -15.54
N SER A 57 -18.80 -0.14 -15.72
CA SER A 57 -19.23 -0.71 -16.99
C SER A 57 -20.74 -0.70 -17.23
N THR A 58 -21.53 -0.53 -16.18
CA THR A 58 -23.00 -0.51 -16.24
C THR A 58 -23.55 0.89 -16.03
N ILE A 59 -23.19 1.50 -14.90
CA ILE A 59 -23.62 2.85 -14.53
C ILE A 59 -22.67 3.87 -15.16
N GLY A 60 -21.37 3.62 -15.15
CA GLY A 60 -20.35 4.61 -15.55
C GLY A 60 -20.02 5.59 -14.44
N PHE A 61 -19.25 6.62 -14.77
CA PHE A 61 -18.82 7.67 -13.86
C PHE A 61 -18.92 9.04 -14.53
N ASN A 62 -19.03 10.10 -13.74
CA ASN A 62 -19.06 11.46 -14.26
C ASN A 62 -17.62 11.93 -14.52
N VAL A 63 -17.33 12.25 -15.77
CA VAL A 63 -16.05 12.86 -16.19
C VAL A 63 -16.07 14.35 -15.90
N ASP A 64 -17.22 14.98 -16.12
CA ASP A 64 -17.56 16.36 -15.75
C ASP A 64 -19.01 16.38 -15.20
N GLY A 65 -19.51 17.53 -14.75
CA GLY A 65 -20.84 17.67 -14.14
C GLY A 65 -21.98 17.08 -14.97
N ASP A 66 -21.94 17.33 -16.29
CA ASP A 66 -22.96 16.85 -17.24
C ASP A 66 -22.50 15.68 -18.13
N ASP A 67 -21.19 15.38 -18.15
CA ASP A 67 -20.63 14.33 -19.02
C ASP A 67 -20.40 13.03 -18.24
N LYS A 68 -21.18 12.01 -18.58
CA LYS A 68 -21.12 10.69 -17.97
C LYS A 68 -20.54 9.68 -18.95
N ARG A 69 -19.46 9.02 -18.53
CA ARG A 69 -18.78 7.99 -19.32
C ARG A 69 -19.00 6.61 -18.74
N VAL A 70 -19.46 5.70 -19.60
CA VAL A 70 -19.51 4.26 -19.32
C VAL A 70 -18.32 3.60 -20.01
N ILE A 71 -17.57 2.77 -19.28
CA ILE A 71 -16.42 2.05 -19.83
C ILE A 71 -16.90 0.72 -20.42
N LYS A 72 -16.51 0.40 -21.66
CA LYS A 72 -16.86 -0.90 -22.24
C LYS A 72 -16.16 -2.02 -21.51
N ARG A 73 -16.80 -3.19 -21.44
CA ARG A 73 -16.21 -4.36 -20.76
C ARG A 73 -14.89 -4.81 -21.38
N GLU A 74 -14.73 -4.64 -22.69
CA GLU A 74 -13.47 -4.94 -23.39
C GLU A 74 -12.29 -4.07 -22.93
N ASP A 75 -12.57 -2.86 -22.46
CA ASP A 75 -11.56 -1.89 -22.03
C ASP A 75 -11.18 -2.05 -20.54
N LEU A 76 -11.82 -2.98 -19.83
CA LEU A 76 -11.57 -3.20 -18.40
C LEU A 76 -10.26 -3.96 -18.18
N PRO A 77 -9.52 -3.63 -17.11
CA PRO A 77 -8.29 -4.34 -16.77
C PRO A 77 -8.58 -5.78 -16.33
N VAL A 78 -7.72 -6.70 -16.75
CA VAL A 78 -7.74 -8.09 -16.31
C VAL A 78 -6.74 -8.29 -15.17
N LYS A 79 -7.17 -8.91 -14.06
CA LYS A 79 -6.28 -9.19 -12.93
C LYS A 79 -5.13 -10.11 -13.38
N PRO A 80 -3.85 -9.73 -13.19
CA PRO A 80 -2.72 -10.58 -13.53
C PRO A 80 -2.69 -11.84 -12.64
N LYS A 81 -2.42 -12.99 -13.23
CA LYS A 81 -2.32 -14.27 -12.51
C LYS A 81 -1.05 -14.29 -11.64
N GLY A 82 -1.17 -14.86 -10.44
CA GLY A 82 -0.03 -15.10 -9.54
C GLY A 82 0.58 -13.84 -8.90
N ARG A 83 -0.08 -12.68 -8.97
CA ARG A 83 0.36 -11.45 -8.31
C ARG A 83 -0.50 -11.14 -7.09
N GLU A 84 0.17 -10.89 -5.97
CA GLU A 84 -0.46 -10.36 -4.76
C GLU A 84 -0.76 -8.87 -4.91
N ASP A 85 -1.81 -8.42 -4.24
CA ASP A 85 -2.15 -6.99 -4.19
C ASP A 85 -1.13 -6.27 -3.28
N LYS A 86 -0.42 -5.27 -3.80
CA LYS A 86 0.59 -4.49 -3.07
C LYS A 86 0.29 -2.99 -3.21
N VAL A 87 0.33 -2.25 -2.09
CA VAL A 87 0.15 -0.79 -2.07
C VAL A 87 1.44 -0.06 -2.45
N VAL A 88 2.60 -0.65 -2.13
CA VAL A 88 3.92 -0.18 -2.55
C VAL A 88 4.57 -1.29 -3.37
N TRP A 89 4.83 -0.99 -4.64
CA TRP A 89 5.77 -1.79 -5.42
C TRP A 89 7.17 -1.50 -4.88
N LYS A 90 7.89 -2.53 -4.43
CA LYS A 90 9.24 -2.40 -3.84
C LYS A 90 10.30 -1.89 -4.84
N TYR A 91 9.90 -1.53 -6.07
CA TYR A 91 10.75 -1.08 -7.16
C TYR A 91 10.06 0.04 -7.93
N GLY A 92 10.06 1.25 -7.34
CA GLY A 92 9.98 2.51 -8.08
C GLY A 92 11.37 3.03 -8.49
N ILE A 93 12.43 2.35 -8.06
CA ILE A 93 13.80 2.49 -8.54
C ILE A 93 14.38 1.07 -8.46
N ASP A 94 14.22 0.30 -9.53
CA ASP A 94 15.25 -0.69 -9.83
C ASP A 94 16.50 0.13 -10.15
N GLY A 95 17.54 -0.02 -9.34
CA GLY A 95 18.78 0.73 -9.51
C GLY A 95 19.40 0.44 -10.87
N GLU A 96 19.49 1.48 -11.70
CA GLU A 96 20.58 1.67 -12.66
C GLU A 96 21.79 2.29 -11.95
#